data_AF-T1AWC4-F1
#
_entry.id   AF-T1AWC4-F1
#
_cell.length_a   1.000
_cell.length_b   1.000
_cell.length_c   1.000
_cell.angle_alpha   90.00
_cell.angle_beta   90.00
_cell.angle_gamma   90.00
#
_symmetry.space_group_name_H-M   'P 1'
#
loop_
_entity.id
_entity.type
_entity.pdbx_description
1 polymer ?
#
loop_
_entity_poly.entity_id
_entity_poly.type
_entity_poly.pdbx_seq_one_letter_code
_entity_poly.pdbx_strand_id
1 'polypeptide(L)'
;WPTVAELAETEPLLALPPVPYPAQIEVTAPVGANATVAFRGNRYAVPPGLMGVELKLRHRLGTNSLEIHSPSGVLLASHRLAPAGSGAVVRSPEQAAALEKVVLAQFTSKAPCDRKGNYPPGAAARAEATRLLAGLGPEVTVDLNVYAQLVAGEYQ
;
A
#
# COMPACT_ATOMS: atom_id res chain seq x y z
N TRP A 1 -51.87 41.83 -16.65
CA TRP A 1 -50.51 41.29 -16.82
C TRP A 1 -50.68 39.83 -17.17
N PRO A 2 -50.10 39.36 -18.29
CA PRO A 2 -50.20 37.96 -18.66
C PRO A 2 -49.58 37.08 -17.57
N THR A 3 -50.11 35.88 -17.42
CA THR A 3 -49.58 34.89 -16.49
C THR A 3 -48.29 34.28 -17.04
N VAL A 4 -47.50 33.64 -16.17
CA VAL A 4 -46.27 32.96 -16.57
C VAL A 4 -46.54 31.85 -17.61
N ALA A 5 -47.68 31.17 -17.51
CA ALA A 5 -48.09 30.13 -18.46
C ALA A 5 -48.40 30.71 -19.86
N GLU A 6 -49.11 31.85 -19.92
CA GLU A 6 -49.43 32.53 -21.18
C GLU A 6 -48.17 33.04 -21.90
N LEU A 7 -47.14 33.48 -21.16
CA LEU A 7 -45.84 33.80 -21.77
C LEU A 7 -45.16 32.54 -22.32
N ALA A 8 -45.13 31.46 -21.54
CA ALA A 8 -44.44 30.22 -21.93
C ALA A 8 -45.03 29.58 -23.20
N GLU A 9 -46.34 29.67 -23.43
CA GLU A 9 -46.97 29.16 -24.67
C GLU A 9 -46.53 29.93 -25.93
N THR A 10 -46.10 31.19 -25.77
CA THR A 10 -45.62 32.03 -26.88
C THR A 10 -44.13 31.85 -27.20
N GLU A 11 -43.39 31.13 -26.35
CA GLU A 11 -41.96 30.87 -26.50
C GLU A 11 -41.72 29.48 -27.10
N PRO A 12 -41.55 29.34 -28.43
CA PRO A 12 -41.31 28.05 -29.05
C PRO A 12 -39.97 27.45 -28.59
N LEU A 13 -39.93 26.14 -28.43
CA LEU A 13 -38.69 25.41 -28.12
C LEU A 13 -37.64 25.67 -29.21
N LEU A 14 -36.44 26.05 -28.77
CA LEU A 14 -35.29 26.15 -29.66
C LEU A 14 -34.87 24.76 -30.18
N ALA A 15 -34.28 24.74 -31.38
CA ALA A 15 -33.66 23.54 -31.90
C ALA A 15 -32.56 23.04 -30.96
N LEU A 16 -32.39 21.73 -30.85
CA LEU A 16 -31.33 21.14 -30.04
C LEU A 16 -29.95 21.60 -30.55
N PRO A 17 -29.02 21.97 -29.66
CA PRO A 17 -27.65 22.26 -30.06
C PRO A 17 -27.04 21.10 -30.84
N PRO A 18 -26.22 21.37 -31.87
CA PRO A 18 -25.62 20.33 -32.70
C PRO A 18 -24.56 19.49 -31.97
N VAL A 19 -24.15 19.91 -30.77
CA VAL A 19 -23.14 19.23 -29.95
C VAL A 19 -23.79 18.78 -28.64
N PRO A 20 -23.55 17.53 -28.20
CA PRO A 20 -24.00 17.06 -26.90
C PRO A 20 -23.49 17.95 -25.76
N TYR A 21 -24.32 18.10 -24.72
CA TYR A 21 -23.93 18.82 -23.52
C TYR A 21 -22.67 18.19 -22.91
N PRO A 22 -21.65 18.99 -22.52
CA PRO A 22 -20.37 18.49 -22.03
C PRO A 22 -20.46 18.01 -20.58
N ALA A 23 -21.18 16.90 -20.35
CA ALA A 23 -21.28 16.28 -19.05
C ALA A 23 -19.93 15.69 -18.60
N GLN A 24 -19.62 15.83 -17.30
CA GLN A 24 -18.40 15.34 -16.69
C GLN A 24 -18.72 14.48 -15.47
N ILE A 25 -18.05 13.33 -15.38
CA ILE A 25 -18.03 12.50 -14.17
C ILE A 25 -16.83 12.94 -13.33
N GLU A 26 -17.07 13.22 -12.04
CA GLU A 26 -16.04 13.44 -11.03
C GLU A 26 -16.13 12.34 -9.97
N VAL A 27 -14.99 11.72 -9.67
CA VAL A 27 -14.85 10.69 -8.63
C VAL A 27 -13.67 11.03 -7.76
N THR A 28 -13.83 10.91 -6.45
CA THR A 28 -12.71 10.99 -5.50
C THR A 28 -12.26 9.57 -5.15
N ALA A 29 -10.96 9.28 -5.25
CA ALA A 29 -10.43 7.98 -4.90
C ALA A 29 -9.02 8.07 -4.29
N PRO A 30 -8.68 7.20 -3.31
CA PRO A 30 -7.37 7.17 -2.70
C PRO A 30 -6.32 6.54 -3.63
N VAL A 31 -5.09 7.01 -3.50
CA VAL A 31 -3.93 6.41 -4.16
C VAL A 31 -3.46 5.18 -3.41
N GLY A 32 -3.36 4.05 -4.11
CA GLY A 32 -2.79 2.81 -3.57
C GLY A 32 -1.26 2.83 -3.45
N ALA A 33 -0.70 1.87 -2.70
CA ALA A 33 0.74 1.76 -2.44
C ALA A 33 1.60 1.62 -3.69
N ASN A 34 1.04 1.13 -4.79
CA ASN A 34 1.71 1.00 -6.09
C ASN A 34 1.58 2.27 -6.97
N ALA A 35 1.30 3.43 -6.38
CA ALA A 35 1.08 4.70 -7.07
C ALA A 35 0.01 4.59 -8.18
N THR A 36 -1.17 4.05 -7.84
CA THR A 36 -2.33 3.98 -8.75
C THR A 36 -3.63 4.40 -8.07
N VAL A 37 -4.56 4.91 -8.85
CA VAL A 37 -5.95 5.17 -8.44
C VAL A 37 -6.91 4.29 -9.23
N ALA A 38 -7.99 3.86 -8.58
CA ALA A 38 -9.01 3.02 -9.20
C ALA A 38 -10.07 3.86 -9.91
N PHE A 39 -10.44 3.47 -11.14
CA PHE A 39 -11.56 4.06 -11.87
C PHE A 39 -12.17 3.03 -12.82
N ARG A 40 -13.50 2.84 -12.75
CA ARG A 40 -14.27 1.91 -13.59
C ARG A 40 -13.66 0.50 -13.69
N GLY A 41 -13.17 -0.04 -12.57
CA GLY A 41 -12.59 -1.38 -12.50
C GLY A 41 -11.17 -1.50 -13.08
N ASN A 42 -10.52 -0.38 -13.43
CA ASN A 42 -9.13 -0.31 -13.86
C ASN A 42 -8.30 0.51 -12.86
N ARG A 43 -6.98 0.45 -12.99
CA ARG A 43 -6.02 1.23 -12.20
C ARG A 43 -5.20 2.13 -13.11
N TYR A 44 -5.04 3.38 -12.72
CA TYR A 44 -4.30 4.38 -13.49
C TYR A 44 -3.14 4.90 -12.66
N ALA A 45 -1.94 4.93 -13.25
CA ALA A 45 -0.73 5.37 -12.56
C ALA A 45 -0.75 6.87 -12.25
N VAL A 46 -0.20 7.23 -11.10
CA VAL A 46 0.01 8.63 -10.67
C VAL A 46 1.47 8.81 -10.26
N PRO A 47 1.96 10.06 -10.12
CA PRO A 47 3.29 10.28 -9.55
C PRO A 47 3.46 9.57 -8.21
N PRO A 48 4.61 8.90 -7.96
CA PRO A 48 4.87 8.23 -6.69
C PRO A 48 4.99 9.23 -5.53
N GLY A 49 4.78 8.75 -4.30
CA GLY A 49 4.81 9.59 -3.09
C GLY A 49 3.45 10.15 -2.67
N LEU A 50 2.36 9.79 -3.36
CA LEU A 50 1.00 10.23 -3.05
C LEU A 50 0.15 9.16 -2.36
N MET A 51 0.75 8.09 -1.82
CA MET A 51 0.02 6.99 -1.19
C MET A 51 -0.95 7.50 -0.11
N GLY A 52 -2.20 7.05 -0.17
CA GLY A 52 -3.27 7.44 0.76
C GLY A 52 -3.89 8.81 0.50
N VAL A 53 -3.34 9.62 -0.41
CA VAL A 53 -3.95 10.91 -0.79
C VAL A 53 -5.19 10.67 -1.63
N GLU A 54 -6.28 11.35 -1.30
CA GLU A 54 -7.51 11.36 -2.10
C GLU A 54 -7.34 12.28 -3.33
N LEU A 55 -7.47 11.72 -4.54
CA LEU A 55 -7.35 12.47 -5.78
C LEU A 55 -8.72 12.62 -6.46
N LYS A 56 -8.87 13.68 -7.26
CA LYS A 56 -10.08 13.93 -8.06
C LYS A 56 -9.87 13.45 -9.49
N LEU A 57 -10.66 12.47 -9.89
CA LEU A 57 -10.65 11.89 -11.22
C LEU A 57 -11.79 12.49 -12.04
N ARG A 58 -11.46 13.07 -13.19
CA ARG A 58 -12.39 13.73 -14.10
C ARG A 58 -12.42 13.03 -15.43
N HIS A 59 -13.62 12.67 -15.86
CA HIS A 59 -13.85 12.06 -17.15
C HIS A 59 -15.00 12.78 -17.85
N ARG A 60 -14.70 13.45 -18.96
CA ARG A 60 -15.71 14.06 -19.81
C ARG A 60 -16.41 12.98 -20.64
N LEU A 61 -17.74 12.95 -20.59
CA LEU A 61 -18.52 12.00 -21.38
C LEU A 61 -18.29 12.26 -22.88
N GLY A 62 -18.15 11.18 -23.65
CA GLY A 62 -17.83 11.23 -25.07
C GLY A 62 -16.34 11.34 -25.40
N THR A 63 -15.45 11.52 -24.41
CA THR A 63 -13.99 11.40 -24.62
C THR A 63 -13.49 10.03 -24.19
N ASN A 64 -12.24 9.70 -24.51
CA ASN A 64 -11.56 8.51 -23.97
C ASN A 64 -10.41 8.90 -23.04
N SER A 65 -10.49 10.08 -22.42
CA SER A 65 -9.48 10.62 -21.50
C SER A 65 -9.97 10.60 -20.06
N LEU A 66 -9.03 10.37 -19.16
CA LEU A 66 -9.18 10.48 -17.72
C LEU A 66 -8.11 11.46 -17.21
N GLU A 67 -8.56 12.52 -16.56
CA GLU A 67 -7.69 13.50 -15.91
C GLU A 67 -7.70 13.26 -14.41
N ILE A 68 -6.52 13.28 -13.79
CA ILE A 68 -6.34 13.03 -12.36
C ILE A 68 -5.75 14.28 -11.74
N HIS A 69 -6.46 14.86 -10.77
CA HIS A 69 -6.09 16.11 -10.11
C HIS A 69 -5.79 15.91 -8.63
N SER A 70 -4.87 16.73 -8.11
CA SER A 70 -4.67 16.89 -6.67
C SER A 70 -5.93 17.45 -5.99
N PRO A 71 -6.03 17.38 -4.65
CA PRO A 71 -7.08 18.08 -3.89
C PRO A 71 -7.14 19.59 -4.21
N SER A 72 -5.99 20.21 -4.47
CA SER A 72 -5.86 21.62 -4.86
C SER A 72 -6.23 21.91 -6.33
N GLY A 73 -6.56 20.88 -7.13
CA GLY A 73 -6.99 21.03 -8.52
C GLY A 73 -5.87 20.96 -9.56
N VAL A 74 -4.61 20.75 -9.15
CA VAL A 74 -3.46 20.61 -10.07
C VAL A 74 -3.58 19.30 -10.83
N LEU A 75 -3.46 19.34 -12.17
CA LEU A 75 -3.42 18.13 -13.00
C LEU A 75 -2.12 17.35 -12.73
N LEU A 76 -2.25 16.12 -12.24
CA LEU A 76 -1.13 15.24 -11.90
C LEU A 76 -0.82 14.25 -13.01
N ALA A 77 -1.86 13.74 -13.68
CA ALA A 77 -1.73 12.78 -14.77
C ALA A 77 -2.95 12.83 -15.70
N SER A 78 -2.73 12.49 -16.97
CA SER A 78 -3.79 12.25 -17.95
C SER A 78 -3.57 10.90 -18.63
N HIS A 79 -4.63 10.13 -18.78
CA HIS A 79 -4.58 8.77 -19.31
C HIS A 79 -5.66 8.53 -20.36
N ARG A 80 -5.39 7.59 -21.26
CA ARG A 80 -6.43 6.99 -22.10
C ARG A 80 -7.20 5.95 -21.30
N LEU A 81 -8.52 5.95 -21.34
CA LEU A 81 -9.32 4.95 -20.66
C LEU A 81 -9.13 3.55 -21.28
N ALA A 82 -8.89 2.57 -20.41
CA ALA A 82 -9.03 1.15 -20.72
C ALA A 82 -10.52 0.73 -20.67
N PRO A 83 -10.89 -0.39 -21.31
CA PRO A 83 -12.24 -0.92 -21.23
C PRO A 83 -12.69 -1.10 -19.78
N ALA A 84 -13.94 -0.72 -19.47
CA ALA A 84 -14.46 -0.80 -18.10
C ALA A 84 -14.46 -2.25 -17.61
N GLY A 85 -14.05 -2.46 -16.36
CA GLY A 85 -14.01 -3.79 -15.73
C GLY A 85 -12.88 -4.71 -16.22
N SER A 86 -11.95 -4.23 -17.06
CA SER A 86 -10.87 -5.06 -17.58
C SER A 86 -9.80 -5.44 -16.53
N GLY A 87 -9.77 -4.75 -15.38
CA GLY A 87 -8.71 -4.93 -14.39
C GLY A 87 -7.35 -4.39 -14.84
N ALA A 88 -7.29 -3.64 -15.94
CA ALA A 88 -6.06 -3.16 -16.52
C ALA A 88 -5.35 -2.16 -15.58
N VAL A 89 -4.02 -2.22 -15.59
CA VAL A 89 -3.14 -1.22 -14.99
C VAL A 89 -2.58 -0.35 -16.11
N VAL A 90 -3.11 0.87 -16.27
CA VAL A 90 -2.66 1.84 -17.26
C VAL A 90 -1.48 2.61 -16.68
N ARG A 91 -0.30 2.34 -17.22
CA ARG A 91 0.98 2.92 -16.79
C ARG A 91 1.94 3.02 -17.97
N SER A 92 2.56 4.18 -18.15
CA SER A 92 3.64 4.35 -19.13
C SER A 92 4.98 3.81 -18.60
N PRO A 93 5.94 3.49 -19.48
CA PRO A 93 7.28 3.08 -19.06
C PRO A 93 7.97 4.09 -18.14
N GLU A 94 7.79 5.40 -18.39
CA GLU A 94 8.37 6.47 -17.57
C GLU A 94 7.77 6.48 -16.16
N GLN A 95 6.46 6.25 -16.04
CA GLN A 95 5.79 6.13 -14.74
C GLN A 95 6.22 4.88 -13.98
N ALA A 96 6.49 3.78 -14.69
CA ALA A 96 7.07 2.58 -14.09
C ALA A 96 8.48 2.85 -13.55
N ALA A 97 9.35 3.47 -14.34
CA ALA A 97 10.70 3.84 -13.93
C ALA A 97 10.70 4.83 -12.75
N ALA A 98 9.78 5.79 -12.73
CA ALA A 98 9.62 6.72 -11.60
C ALA A 98 9.24 5.99 -10.31
N LEU A 99 8.28 5.06 -10.37
CA LEU A 99 7.90 4.23 -9.23
C LEU A 99 9.07 3.35 -8.78
N GLU A 100 9.74 2.67 -9.72
CA GLU A 100 10.90 1.83 -9.45
C GLU A 100 12.00 2.62 -8.73
N LYS A 101 12.34 3.83 -9.21
CA LYS A 101 13.32 4.70 -8.56
C LYS A 101 12.96 5.02 -7.12
N VAL A 102 11.70 5.37 -6.84
CA VAL A 102 11.25 5.67 -5.47
C VAL A 102 11.31 4.43 -4.59
N VAL A 103 10.91 3.27 -5.11
CA VAL A 103 10.93 1.99 -4.39
C VAL A 103 12.36 1.59 -4.07
N LEU A 104 13.26 1.57 -5.06
CA LEU A 104 14.67 1.22 -4.88
C LEU A 104 15.41 2.17 -3.93
N ALA A 105 15.05 3.45 -3.92
CA ALA A 105 15.60 4.43 -2.99
C ALA A 105 15.28 4.14 -1.50
N GLN A 106 14.25 3.33 -1.21
CA GLN A 106 13.94 2.90 0.16
C GLN A 106 14.82 1.73 0.64
N PHE A 107 15.47 1.01 -0.29
CA PHE A 107 16.34 -0.10 0.06
C PHE A 107 17.77 0.37 0.29
N THR A 108 18.44 -0.24 1.26
CA THR A 108 19.86 0.01 1.46
C THR A 108 20.69 -0.81 0.47
N SER A 109 21.65 -0.16 -0.17
CA SER A 109 22.72 -0.81 -0.93
C SER A 109 23.96 -1.10 -0.08
N LYS A 110 23.90 -0.84 1.24
CA LYS A 110 25.01 -1.17 2.15
C LYS A 110 25.24 -2.66 2.14
N ALA A 111 26.50 -3.05 2.34
CA ALA A 111 26.85 -4.43 2.57
C ALA A 111 25.95 -5.00 3.68
N PRO A 112 25.46 -6.25 3.54
CA PRO A 112 24.81 -6.93 4.64
C PRO A 112 25.70 -6.84 5.87
N CYS A 113 25.11 -6.62 7.05
CA CYS A 113 25.86 -6.72 8.28
C CYS A 113 26.55 -8.09 8.34
N ASP A 114 27.78 -8.12 8.86
CA ASP A 114 28.44 -9.38 9.14
C ASP A 114 27.49 -10.26 9.95
N ARG A 115 27.28 -11.48 9.47
CA ARG A 115 26.44 -12.45 10.19
C ARG A 115 27.01 -12.56 11.59
N LYS A 116 26.14 -12.47 12.61
CA LYS A 116 26.52 -12.69 14.00
C LYS A 116 27.37 -13.97 14.07
N GLY A 117 28.65 -13.81 14.32
CA GLY A 117 29.56 -14.92 14.52
C GLY A 117 29.15 -15.69 15.77
N ASN A 118 29.35 -17.01 15.76
CA ASN A 118 29.27 -17.78 17.00
C ASN A 118 30.55 -17.52 17.81
N TYR A 119 30.57 -16.41 18.54
CA TYR A 119 31.70 -16.07 19.41
C TYR A 119 31.53 -16.83 20.73
N PRO A 120 32.55 -17.58 21.18
CA PRO A 120 32.51 -18.19 22.50
C PRO A 120 32.39 -17.10 23.57
N PRO A 121 31.80 -17.40 24.75
CA PRO A 121 31.72 -16.45 25.85
C PRO A 121 33.09 -15.81 26.16
N GLY A 122 33.10 -14.48 26.34
CA GLY A 122 34.30 -13.73 26.68
C GLY A 122 34.87 -14.11 28.06
N ALA A 123 36.10 -13.69 28.35
CA ALA A 123 36.75 -13.98 29.63
C ALA A 123 35.91 -13.50 30.84
N ALA A 124 35.32 -12.30 30.75
CA ALA A 124 34.43 -11.77 31.78
C ALA A 124 33.16 -12.63 31.96
N ALA A 125 32.56 -13.10 30.86
CA ALA A 125 31.38 -13.96 30.91
C ALA A 125 31.70 -15.33 31.53
N ARG A 126 32.89 -15.88 31.27
CA ARG A 126 33.35 -17.12 31.90
C ARG A 126 33.64 -16.93 33.38
N ALA A 127 34.30 -15.83 33.77
CA ALA A 127 34.57 -15.51 35.16
C ALA A 127 33.27 -15.36 35.97
N GLU A 128 32.28 -14.69 35.39
CA GLU A 128 30.96 -14.54 36.00
C GLU A 128 30.21 -15.88 36.07
N ALA A 129 30.30 -16.73 35.05
CA ALA A 129 29.76 -18.08 35.10
C ALA A 129 30.37 -18.90 36.25
N THR A 130 31.70 -18.83 36.43
CA THR A 130 32.38 -19.46 37.57
C THR A 130 31.88 -18.91 38.91
N ARG A 131 31.68 -17.59 39.03
CA ARG A 131 31.14 -16.96 40.24
C ARG A 131 29.73 -17.45 40.56
N LEU A 132 28.87 -17.54 39.55
CA LEU A 132 27.50 -18.04 39.70
C LEU A 132 27.47 -19.53 40.07
N LEU A 133 28.32 -20.34 39.42
CA LEU A 133 28.44 -21.77 39.68
C LEU A 133 29.02 -22.06 41.07
N ALA A 134 29.92 -21.22 41.59
CA ALA A 134 30.52 -21.41 42.91
C ALA A 134 29.52 -21.31 44.08
N GLY A 135 28.38 -20.66 43.87
CA GLY A 135 27.30 -20.56 44.86
C GLY A 135 26.22 -21.64 44.72
N LEU A 136 26.26 -22.42 43.64
CA LEU A 136 25.39 -23.58 43.48
C LEU A 136 26.03 -24.76 44.22
N GLY A 137 25.22 -25.49 44.99
CA GLY A 137 25.66 -26.73 45.63
C GLY A 137 26.14 -27.77 44.60
N PRO A 138 26.62 -28.95 45.04
CA PRO A 138 27.04 -30.00 44.11
C PRO A 138 25.97 -30.23 43.05
N GLU A 139 26.39 -30.39 41.80
CA GLU A 139 25.50 -30.68 40.69
C GLU A 139 24.62 -31.88 41.06
N VAL A 140 23.33 -31.64 41.31
CA VAL A 140 22.39 -32.70 41.66
C VAL A 140 22.06 -33.44 40.36
N THR A 141 22.92 -34.40 40.04
CA THR A 141 22.66 -35.33 38.94
C THR A 141 21.65 -36.36 39.44
N VAL A 142 20.40 -36.25 38.97
CA VAL A 142 19.35 -37.23 39.27
C VAL A 142 19.51 -38.39 38.28
N ASP A 143 19.91 -39.55 38.77
CA ASP A 143 19.86 -40.78 37.99
C ASP A 143 18.40 -41.22 37.84
N LEU A 144 17.92 -41.28 36.60
CA LEU A 144 16.53 -41.61 36.29
C LEU A 144 16.19 -43.07 36.59
N ASN A 145 17.15 -43.98 36.55
CA ASN A 145 16.92 -45.38 36.94
C ASN A 145 16.74 -45.48 38.45
N VAL A 146 17.56 -44.75 39.23
CA VAL A 146 17.42 -44.67 40.68
C VAL A 146 16.07 -44.07 41.06
N TYR A 147 15.65 -43.00 40.37
CA TYR A 147 14.34 -42.40 40.60
C TYR A 147 13.18 -43.35 40.23
N ALA A 148 13.30 -44.07 39.11
CA ALA A 148 12.31 -45.05 38.69
C ALA A 148 12.13 -46.19 39.71
N GLN A 149 13.24 -46.71 40.28
CA GLN A 149 13.20 -47.71 41.35
C GLN A 149 12.53 -47.18 42.61
N LEU A 150 12.78 -45.91 42.97
CA LEU A 150 12.20 -45.27 44.15
C LEU A 150 10.69 -45.07 43.99
N VAL A 151 10.22 -44.72 42.79
CA VAL A 151 8.78 -44.63 42.46
C VAL A 151 8.11 -46.00 42.41
N ALA A 152 8.81 -47.04 41.94
CA ALA A 152 8.31 -48.41 41.92
C ALA A 152 8.33 -49.11 43.30
N GLY A 153 8.99 -48.52 44.30
CA GLY A 153 9.13 -49.09 45.65
C GLY A 153 10.22 -50.18 45.76
N GLU A 154 11.15 -50.21 44.79
CA GLU A 154 12.19 -51.23 44.63
C GLU A 154 13.57 -50.77 45.11
N TYR A 155 13.67 -49.54 45.64
CA TYR A 155 14.91 -48.96 46.14
C TYR A 155 15.16 -49.41 47.59
N GLN A 156 16.28 -50.12 47.85
CA GLN A 156 16.72 -50.54 49.19
C GLN A 156 17.81 -49.63 49.75
#